data_AF-A0A7S6MXA7-F1
#
_entry.id   AF-A0A7S6MXA7-F1
#
_cell.length_a   1.000
_cell.length_b   1.000
_cell.length_c   1.000
_cell.angle_alpha   90.00
_cell.angle_beta   90.00
_cell.angle_gamma   90.00
#
_symmetry.space_group_name_H-M   'P 1'
#
loop_
_entity.id
_entity.type
_entity.pdbx_description
1 polymer ?
#
loop_
_entity_poly.entity_id
_entity_poly.type
_entity_poly.pdbx_seq_one_letter_code
_entity_poly.pdbx_strand_id
1 'polypeptide(L)'
;MKSLIQYFIFVFLVIGLYGFAFANYSNTAEEPAGKKAFVDAKCTTCHGISSEGVVTKSKKKENPDLSGIGSKLKADFMKQYILKKEMLNDKKHPSNWKGDEKALDDIVNWLESLKKK
;
A
#
# COMPACT_ATOMS: atom_id res chain seq x y z
N MET A 1 -20.32 52.19 -2.24
CA MET A 1 -20.73 51.01 -3.05
C MET A 1 -19.54 50.30 -3.72
N LYS A 2 -18.60 51.00 -4.38
CA LYS A 2 -17.38 50.39 -4.96
C LYS A 2 -16.53 49.60 -3.96
N SER A 3 -16.32 50.14 -2.76
CA SER A 3 -15.54 49.51 -1.68
C SER A 3 -16.19 48.27 -1.08
N LEU A 4 -17.53 48.17 -1.09
CA LEU A 4 -18.27 46.98 -0.66
C LEU A 4 -18.15 45.85 -1.69
N ILE A 5 -18.33 46.17 -2.97
CA ILE A 5 -18.18 45.20 -4.07
C ILE A 5 -16.74 44.65 -4.10
N GLN A 6 -15.75 45.51 -3.89
CA GLN A 6 -14.34 45.10 -3.87
C GLN A 6 -13.99 44.23 -2.66
N TYR A 7 -14.62 44.47 -1.51
CA TYR A 7 -14.49 43.61 -0.33
C TYR A 7 -15.10 42.22 -0.58
N PHE A 8 -16.29 42.15 -1.18
CA PHE A 8 -16.89 40.86 -1.55
C PHE A 8 -16.03 40.08 -2.54
N ILE A 9 -15.49 40.74 -3.57
CA ILE A 9 -14.57 40.10 -4.53
C ILE A 9 -13.33 39.55 -3.80
N PHE A 10 -12.76 40.31 -2.86
CA PHE A 10 -11.60 39.86 -2.10
C PHE A 10 -11.91 38.65 -1.22
N VAL A 11 -13.05 38.65 -0.53
CA VAL A 11 -13.51 37.51 0.30
C VAL A 11 -13.75 36.28 -0.56
N PHE A 12 -14.40 36.42 -1.72
CA PHE A 12 -14.60 35.30 -2.66
C PHE A 12 -13.28 34.76 -3.22
N LEU A 13 -12.31 35.63 -3.50
CA LEU A 13 -10.97 35.22 -3.92
C LEU A 13 -10.26 34.40 -2.85
N VAL A 14 -10.32 34.85 -1.59
CA VAL A 14 -9.72 34.13 -0.46
C VAL A 14 -10.39 32.77 -0.28
N ILE A 15 -11.73 32.71 -0.26
CA ILE A 15 -12.47 31.45 -0.15
C ILE A 15 -12.16 30.51 -1.32
N GLY A 16 -12.07 31.03 -2.54
CA GLY A 16 -11.69 30.25 -3.72
C GLY A 16 -10.28 29.67 -3.62
N LEU A 17 -9.31 30.44 -3.12
CA LEU A 17 -7.93 29.99 -2.90
C LEU A 17 -7.85 28.91 -1.81
N TYR A 18 -8.57 29.09 -0.70
CA TYR A 18 -8.63 28.08 0.37
C TYR A 18 -9.36 26.81 -0.08
N GLY A 19 -10.45 26.93 -0.85
CA GLY A 19 -11.16 25.78 -1.42
C GLY A 19 -10.31 25.00 -2.42
N PHE A 20 -9.53 25.69 -3.25
CA PHE A 20 -8.59 25.06 -4.18
C PHE A 20 -7.45 24.34 -3.44
N ALA A 21 -6.89 24.93 -2.38
CA ALA A 21 -5.85 24.27 -1.58
C ALA A 21 -6.37 22.99 -0.91
N PHE A 22 -7.60 23.01 -0.38
CA PHE A 22 -8.22 21.84 0.26
C PHE A 22 -8.49 20.71 -0.75
N ALA A 23 -9.00 21.03 -1.94
CA ALA A 23 -9.22 20.04 -2.99
C ALA A 23 -7.92 19.36 -3.42
N ASN A 24 -6.80 20.09 -3.50
CA ASN A 24 -5.49 19.50 -3.84
C ASN A 24 -4.91 18.64 -2.70
N TYR A 25 -5.20 18.94 -1.44
CA TYR A 25 -4.77 18.10 -0.31
C TYR A 25 -5.48 16.75 -0.30
N SER A 26 -6.79 16.72 -0.58
CA SER A 26 -7.55 15.48 -0.67
C SER A 26 -7.18 14.60 -1.88
N ASN A 27 -6.36 15.11 -2.81
CA ASN A 27 -5.84 14.36 -3.95
C ASN A 27 -4.51 13.63 -3.65
N THR A 28 -4.02 13.64 -2.41
CA THR A 28 -2.97 12.68 -2.03
C THR A 28 -3.60 11.30 -2.04
N ALA A 29 -3.21 10.46 -3.00
CA ALA A 29 -3.63 9.06 -3.06
C ALA A 29 -3.43 8.44 -1.68
N GLU A 30 -4.55 8.05 -1.04
CA GLU A 30 -4.52 7.35 0.24
C GLU A 30 -3.60 6.14 0.12
N GLU A 31 -2.68 5.96 1.07
CA GLU A 31 -1.76 4.84 1.04
C GLU A 31 -2.58 3.54 1.01
N PRO A 32 -2.32 2.60 0.08
CA PRO A 32 -3.13 1.39 -0.02
C PRO A 32 -3.20 0.66 1.31
N ALA A 33 -4.40 0.32 1.78
CA ALA A 33 -4.60 -0.34 3.08
C ALA A 33 -3.71 -1.60 3.25
N GLY A 34 -3.50 -2.36 2.17
CA GLY A 34 -2.62 -3.53 2.17
C GLY A 34 -1.14 -3.20 2.38
N LYS A 35 -0.66 -2.03 1.96
CA LYS A 35 0.72 -1.57 2.19
C LYS A 35 0.97 -1.34 3.68
N LYS A 36 0.04 -0.62 4.32
CA LYS A 36 0.07 -0.40 5.78
C LYS A 36 0.01 -1.73 6.54
N ALA A 37 -0.93 -2.61 6.18
CA ALA A 37 -1.07 -3.92 6.80
C ALA A 37 0.21 -4.78 6.65
N PHE A 38 0.90 -4.72 5.51
CA PHE A 38 2.16 -5.43 5.27
C PHE A 38 3.28 -4.97 6.22
N VAL A 39 3.37 -3.66 6.46
CA VAL A 39 4.35 -3.09 7.40
C VAL A 39 4.01 -3.45 8.84
N ASP A 40 2.75 -3.29 9.23
CA ASP A 40 2.26 -3.55 10.59
C ASP A 40 2.38 -5.04 10.95
N ALA A 41 2.12 -5.94 9.98
CA ALA A 41 2.30 -7.38 10.12
C ALA A 41 3.77 -7.83 10.08
N LYS A 42 4.72 -6.89 10.02
CA LYS A 42 6.18 -7.13 10.03
C LYS A 42 6.69 -7.98 8.86
N CYS A 43 5.99 -7.99 7.71
CA CYS A 43 6.46 -8.65 6.49
C CYS A 43 7.80 -8.08 6.01
N THR A 44 8.05 -6.80 6.32
CA THR A 44 9.33 -6.09 6.10
C THR A 44 10.53 -6.70 6.82
N THR A 45 10.31 -7.58 7.80
CA THR A 45 11.40 -8.33 8.44
C THR A 45 12.16 -9.17 7.42
N CYS A 46 11.44 -9.75 6.46
CA CYS A 46 12.04 -10.60 5.43
C CYS A 46 11.99 -9.97 4.05
N HIS A 47 10.85 -9.40 3.65
CA HIS A 47 10.58 -8.98 2.29
C HIS A 47 10.70 -7.47 2.09
N GLY A 48 11.20 -7.06 0.93
CA GLY A 48 11.14 -5.69 0.43
C GLY A 48 10.15 -5.58 -0.72
N ILE A 49 9.70 -4.37 -1.00
CA ILE A 49 8.91 -4.02 -2.18
C ILE A 49 9.48 -2.72 -2.73
N SER A 50 10.60 -2.86 -3.45
CA SER A 50 11.35 -1.74 -4.02
C SER A 50 10.50 -0.84 -4.92
N SER A 51 9.52 -1.39 -5.67
CA SER A 51 8.59 -0.60 -6.49
C SER A 51 7.70 0.36 -5.69
N GLU A 52 7.53 0.09 -4.40
CA GLU A 52 6.68 0.85 -3.46
C GLU A 52 7.51 1.59 -2.40
N GLY A 53 8.84 1.59 -2.54
CA GLY A 53 9.76 2.18 -1.57
C GLY A 53 9.82 1.46 -0.22
N VAL A 54 9.34 0.21 -0.13
CA VAL A 54 9.35 -0.56 1.11
C VAL A 54 10.67 -1.33 1.24
N VAL A 55 11.48 -0.96 2.22
CA VAL A 55 12.81 -1.55 2.44
C VAL A 55 12.71 -2.76 3.36
N THR A 56 13.38 -3.86 2.99
CA THR A 56 13.54 -5.04 3.86
C THR A 56 14.51 -4.75 5.00
N LYS A 57 14.23 -5.29 6.19
CA LYS A 57 15.12 -5.25 7.35
C LYS A 57 16.16 -6.38 7.33
N SER A 58 15.97 -7.38 6.47
CA SER A 58 16.89 -8.50 6.32
C SER A 58 17.97 -8.17 5.29
N LYS A 59 19.21 -8.58 5.58
CA LYS A 59 20.32 -8.56 4.62
C LYS A 59 20.48 -9.90 3.87
N LYS A 60 19.60 -10.88 4.12
CA LYS A 60 19.68 -12.21 3.51
C LYS A 60 19.22 -12.16 2.06
N LYS A 61 20.07 -12.63 1.15
CA LYS A 61 19.78 -12.69 -0.29
C LYS A 61 18.68 -13.68 -0.64
N GLU A 62 18.42 -14.67 0.22
CA GLU A 62 17.36 -15.66 -0.03
C GLU A 62 15.95 -15.08 0.09
N ASN A 63 15.79 -13.93 0.76
CA ASN A 63 14.49 -13.30 0.90
C ASN A 63 14.15 -12.52 -0.38
N PRO A 64 13.11 -12.92 -1.12
CA PRO A 64 12.78 -12.26 -2.37
C PRO A 64 12.18 -10.87 -2.13
N ASP A 65 12.54 -9.93 -2.99
CA ASP A 65 11.77 -8.71 -3.19
C ASP A 65 10.45 -9.07 -3.90
N LEU A 66 9.34 -8.50 -3.42
CA LEU A 66 8.00 -8.82 -3.89
C LEU A 66 7.46 -7.80 -4.91
N SER A 67 8.31 -6.90 -5.41
CA SER A 67 7.93 -5.99 -6.50
C SER A 67 7.49 -6.79 -7.71
N GLY A 68 6.27 -6.56 -8.17
CA GLY A 68 5.73 -7.26 -9.34
C GLY A 68 5.26 -8.69 -9.08
N ILE A 69 5.13 -9.12 -7.81
CA ILE A 69 4.71 -10.50 -7.49
C ILE A 69 3.32 -10.85 -8.05
N GLY A 70 2.44 -9.86 -8.20
CA GLY A 70 1.11 -10.01 -8.79
C GLY A 70 1.10 -10.40 -10.27
N SER A 71 2.23 -10.27 -10.97
CA SER A 71 2.38 -10.85 -12.32
C SER A 71 2.63 -12.36 -12.31
N LYS A 72 2.95 -12.96 -11.15
CA LYS A 72 3.30 -14.38 -11.01
C LYS A 72 2.28 -15.16 -10.20
N LEU A 73 1.79 -14.58 -9.11
CA LEU A 73 0.94 -15.25 -8.14
C LEU A 73 -0.35 -14.46 -7.89
N LYS A 74 -1.42 -15.20 -7.62
CA LYS A 74 -2.74 -14.67 -7.27
C LYS A 74 -2.90 -14.53 -5.77
N ALA A 75 -3.75 -13.61 -5.32
CA ALA A 75 -4.02 -13.34 -3.91
C ALA A 75 -4.41 -14.62 -3.16
N ASP A 76 -5.33 -15.41 -3.73
CA ASP A 76 -5.77 -16.68 -3.15
C ASP A 76 -4.61 -17.65 -2.90
N PHE A 77 -3.74 -17.84 -3.89
CA PHE A 77 -2.56 -18.69 -3.73
C PHE A 77 -1.60 -18.14 -2.68
N MET A 78 -1.32 -16.84 -2.70
CA MET A 78 -0.45 -16.21 -1.70
C MET A 78 -1.00 -16.38 -0.27
N LYS A 79 -2.32 -16.25 -0.09
CA LYS A 79 -3.01 -16.48 1.19
C LYS A 79 -2.79 -17.92 1.66
N GLN A 80 -3.03 -18.91 0.80
CA GLN A 80 -2.84 -20.32 1.17
C GLN A 80 -1.36 -20.66 1.45
N TYR A 81 -0.43 -20.06 0.70
CA TYR A 81 1.01 -20.24 0.91
C TYR A 81 1.47 -19.68 2.26
N ILE A 82 1.03 -18.47 2.62
CA ILE A 82 1.31 -17.84 3.93
C ILE A 82 0.69 -18.63 5.08
N LEU A 83 -0.50 -19.20 4.86
CA LEU A 83 -1.17 -20.12 5.80
C LEU A 83 -0.58 -21.54 5.79
N LYS A 84 0.47 -21.80 5.02
CA LYS A 84 1.16 -23.11 4.91
C LYS A 84 0.26 -24.27 4.43
N LYS A 85 -0.84 -23.95 3.75
CA LYS A 85 -1.76 -24.88 3.11
C LYS A 85 -1.29 -25.24 1.70
N GLU A 86 -0.55 -24.33 1.05
CA GLU A 86 0.09 -24.54 -0.25
C GLU A 86 1.62 -24.49 -0.15
N MET A 87 2.29 -24.99 -1.19
CA MET A 87 3.74 -24.93 -1.35
C MET A 87 4.12 -24.18 -2.61
N LEU A 88 5.27 -23.50 -2.57
CA LEU A 88 5.90 -22.88 -3.71
C LEU A 88 7.28 -23.50 -3.89
N ASN A 89 7.51 -24.16 -5.03
CA ASN A 89 8.74 -24.92 -5.31
C ASN A 89 9.09 -25.91 -4.18
N ASP A 90 8.11 -26.75 -3.80
CA ASP A 90 8.21 -27.77 -2.74
C ASP A 90 8.59 -27.24 -1.34
N LYS A 91 8.45 -25.93 -1.13
CA LYS A 91 8.72 -25.27 0.14
C LYS A 91 7.47 -24.59 0.66
N LYS A 92 7.29 -24.58 1.97
CA LYS A 92 6.28 -23.78 2.67
C LYS A 92 6.86 -22.40 3.00
N HIS A 93 6.00 -21.40 3.17
CA HIS A 93 6.42 -20.10 3.70
C HIS A 93 7.12 -20.28 5.06
N PRO A 94 8.28 -19.64 5.34
CA PRO A 94 9.08 -19.96 6.52
C PRO A 94 8.39 -19.58 7.84
N SER A 95 7.59 -18.51 7.83
CA SER A 95 6.90 -18.01 9.03
C SER A 95 5.42 -18.38 9.05
N ASN A 96 4.88 -18.58 10.25
CA ASN A 96 3.43 -18.74 10.45
C ASN A 96 2.77 -17.36 10.51
N TRP A 97 1.60 -17.23 9.87
CA TRP A 97 0.73 -16.08 10.05
C TRP A 97 0.22 -16.00 11.50
N LYS A 98 0.16 -14.78 12.05
CA LYS A 98 -0.33 -14.51 13.42
C LYS A 98 -1.29 -13.33 13.50
N GLY A 99 -1.60 -12.67 12.38
CA GLY A 99 -2.60 -11.60 12.33
C GLY A 99 -4.01 -12.15 12.10
N ASP A 100 -4.97 -11.25 11.93
CA ASP A 100 -6.33 -11.62 11.54
C ASP A 100 -6.47 -11.89 10.04
N GLU A 101 -7.60 -12.45 9.64
CA GLU A 101 -7.87 -12.81 8.24
C GLU A 101 -7.99 -11.60 7.33
N LYS A 102 -8.63 -10.51 7.81
CA LYS A 102 -8.84 -9.31 7.02
C LYS A 102 -7.52 -8.66 6.63
N ALA A 103 -6.59 -8.53 7.59
CA ALA A 103 -5.26 -8.00 7.34
C ALA A 103 -4.49 -8.84 6.31
N LEU A 104 -4.62 -10.17 6.36
CA LEU A 104 -4.01 -11.04 5.36
C LEU A 104 -4.61 -10.81 3.97
N ASP A 105 -5.92 -10.67 3.87
CA ASP A 105 -6.63 -10.38 2.61
C ASP A 105 -6.21 -9.03 2.02
N ASP A 106 -6.17 -7.98 2.84
CA ASP A 106 -5.71 -6.65 2.42
C ASP A 106 -4.27 -6.73 1.88
N ILE A 107 -3.38 -7.48 2.54
CA ILE A 107 -2.00 -7.68 2.10
C ILE A 107 -1.93 -8.41 0.75
N VAL A 108 -2.58 -9.57 0.61
CA VAL A 108 -2.43 -10.39 -0.61
C VAL A 108 -3.10 -9.75 -1.83
N ASN A 109 -4.20 -9.03 -1.64
CA ASN A 109 -4.87 -8.28 -2.71
C ASN A 109 -4.00 -7.12 -3.19
N TRP A 110 -3.37 -6.40 -2.26
CA TRP A 110 -2.40 -5.37 -2.61
C TRP A 110 -1.19 -5.97 -3.34
N LEU A 111 -0.61 -7.07 -2.86
CA LEU A 111 0.49 -7.75 -3.55
C LEU A 111 0.11 -8.23 -4.96
N GLU A 112 -1.11 -8.71 -5.18
CA GLU A 112 -1.60 -9.09 -6.52
C GLU A 112 -1.72 -7.87 -7.45
N SER A 113 -2.06 -6.70 -6.91
CA SER A 113 -2.11 -5.46 -7.71
C SER A 113 -0.72 -5.02 -8.21
N LEU A 114 0.36 -5.44 -7.53
CA LEU A 114 1.74 -5.11 -7.90
C LEU A 114 2.17 -5.97 -9.09
N LYS A 115 1.88 -5.49 -10.29
CA LYS A 115 2.32 -6.11 -11.55
C LYS A 115 3.62 -5.48 -12.03
N LYS A 116 4.48 -6.28 -12.68
CA LYS A 116 5.64 -5.73 -13.39
C LYS A 116 5.14 -4.70 -14.42
N LYS A 117 5.77 -3.53 -14.41
CA LYS A 117 5.62 -2.53 -15.48
C LYS A 117 6.37 -2.98 -16.72
#